data_AF-A0AAV3X0R8-F1
#
_entry.id   AF-A0AAV3X0R8-F1
#
_cell.length_a   1.000
_cell.length_b   1.000
_cell.length_c   1.000
_cell.angle_alpha   90.00
_cell.angle_beta   90.00
_cell.angle_gamma   90.00
#
_symmetry.space_group_name_H-M   'P 1'
#
loop_
_entity.id
_entity.type
_entity.pdbx_description
1 polymer ?
#
loop_
_entity_poly.entity_id
_entity_poly.type
_entity_poly.pdbx_seq_one_letter_code
_entity_poly.pdbx_strand_id
1 'polypeptide(L)'
;MNAIFYVQRTGCQWEMLPHDLPPYTTVYGYFQKWQRKGIWQKIHDQVRHQLRQDLGRDEHSTVAIADSQSVKTTEKKGRSTVSMVVRRLKDVSAI
;
A
#
# COMPACT_ATOMS: atom_id res chain seq x y z
N MET A 1 2.17 16.14 -3.62
CA MET A 1 1.10 15.18 -3.29
C MET A 1 0.36 14.71 -4.55
N ASN A 2 -0.06 15.63 -5.43
CA ASN A 2 -0.74 15.34 -6.70
C ASN A 2 -0.07 14.25 -7.54
N ALA A 3 1.26 14.26 -7.68
CA ALA A 3 1.98 13.22 -8.42
C ALA A 3 1.91 11.82 -7.80
N ILE A 4 1.94 11.70 -6.47
CA ILE A 4 1.80 10.40 -5.78
C ILE A 4 0.38 9.88 -5.97
N PHE A 5 -0.63 10.75 -5.86
CA PHE A 5 -2.02 10.39 -6.11
C PHE A 5 -2.30 10.05 -7.57
N TYR A 6 -1.59 10.69 -8.50
CA TYR A 6 -1.66 10.33 -9.92
C TYR A 6 -1.22 8.89 -10.14
N VAL A 7 -0.04 8.51 -9.61
CA VAL A 7 0.48 7.13 -9.67
C VAL A 7 -0.47 6.16 -8.98
N GLN A 8 -0.99 6.50 -7.79
CA GLN A 8 -1.93 5.66 -7.06
C GLN A 8 -3.24 5.41 -7.81
N ARG A 9 -3.77 6.43 -8.49
CA ARG A 9 -5.04 6.34 -9.23
C ARG A 9 -4.89 5.64 -10.58
N THR A 10 -3.78 5.86 -11.27
CA THR A 10 -3.57 5.33 -12.64
C THR A 10 -2.84 3.99 -12.65
N GLY A 11 -2.09 3.67 -11.60
CA GLY A 11 -1.20 2.52 -11.57
C GLY A 11 -0.03 2.61 -12.55
N CYS A 12 0.25 3.79 -13.11
CA CYS A 12 1.34 3.96 -14.07
C CYS A 12 2.70 3.71 -13.42
N GLN A 13 3.69 3.32 -14.22
CA GLN A 13 5.08 3.26 -13.75
C GLN A 13 5.54 4.67 -13.35
N TRP A 14 6.43 4.78 -12.37
CA TRP A 14 6.95 6.07 -11.91
C TRP A 14 7.58 6.89 -13.05
N GLU A 15 8.30 6.22 -13.96
CA GLU A 15 8.93 6.84 -15.13
C GLU A 15 7.91 7.38 -16.16
N MET A 16 6.66 6.89 -16.12
CA MET A 16 5.57 7.34 -16.99
C MET A 16 4.81 8.54 -16.42
N LEU A 17 5.32 9.17 -15.36
CA LEU A 17 4.67 10.34 -14.80
C LEU A 17 4.62 11.47 -15.85
N PRO A 18 3.45 12.10 -16.05
CA PRO A 18 3.31 13.24 -16.95
C PRO A 18 4.32 14.37 -16.69
N HIS A 19 4.75 15.04 -17.76
CA HIS A 19 5.79 16.09 -17.71
C HIS A 19 5.33 17.39 -17.01
N ASP A 20 4.02 17.59 -16.83
CA ASP A 20 3.44 18.67 -16.04
C ASP A 20 3.58 18.45 -14.52
N LEU A 21 4.01 17.27 -14.09
CA LEU A 21 4.30 16.94 -12.70
C LEU A 21 5.81 16.95 -12.42
N PRO A 22 6.23 17.13 -11.14
CA PRO A 22 7.65 17.09 -10.78
C PRO A 22 8.31 15.78 -11.20
N PRO A 23 9.63 15.77 -11.47
CA PRO A 23 10.35 14.57 -11.90
C PRO A 23 10.10 13.38 -10.98
N TYR A 24 9.91 12.20 -11.57
CA TYR A 24 9.53 10.99 -10.83
C TYR A 24 10.52 10.65 -9.70
N THR A 25 11.81 10.94 -9.89
CA THR A 25 12.86 10.72 -8.88
C THR A 25 12.61 11.52 -7.61
N THR A 26 12.21 12.78 -7.76
CA THR A 26 11.84 13.65 -6.65
C THR A 26 10.58 13.13 -5.96
N VAL A 27 9.53 12.84 -6.74
CA VAL A 27 8.25 12.34 -6.22
C VAL A 27 8.44 11.04 -5.45
N TYR A 28 9.18 10.08 -6.03
CA TYR A 28 9.51 8.81 -5.41
C TYR A 28 10.37 8.99 -4.15
N GLY A 29 11.32 9.92 -4.16
CA GLY A 29 12.12 10.26 -2.98
C GLY A 29 11.25 10.72 -1.80
N TYR A 30 10.27 11.59 -2.06
CA TYR A 30 9.28 11.98 -1.04
C TYR A 30 8.41 10.81 -0.59
N PHE A 31 7.90 10.01 -1.54
CA PHE A 31 7.10 8.83 -1.24
C PHE A 31 7.84 7.86 -0.29
N GLN A 32 9.09 7.53 -0.62
CA GLN A 32 9.93 6.65 0.19
C GLN A 32 10.22 7.26 1.57
N LYS A 33 10.50 8.57 1.63
CA LYS A 33 10.71 9.28 2.91
C LYS A 33 9.47 9.21 3.80
N TRP A 34 8.28 9.35 3.22
CA TRP A 34 7.03 9.27 3.96
C TRP A 34 6.69 7.86 4.41
N GLN A 35 6.97 6.87 3.56
CA GLN A 35 6.85 5.45 3.92
C GLN A 35 7.73 5.12 5.12
N ARG A 36 9.02 5.50 5.10
CA ARG A 36 9.94 5.28 6.22
C ARG A 36 9.51 6.01 7.50
N LYS A 37 8.84 7.14 7.38
CA LYS A 37 8.29 7.90 8.51
C LYS A 37 6.94 7.38 9.00
N GLY A 38 6.37 6.35 8.37
CA GLY A 38 5.04 5.81 8.72
C GLY A 38 3.89 6.78 8.43
N ILE A 39 4.10 7.80 7.59
CA ILE A 39 3.08 8.83 7.33
C ILE A 39 1.85 8.24 6.64
N TRP A 40 2.05 7.27 5.74
CA TRP A 40 0.94 6.58 5.07
C TRP A 40 0.03 5.84 6.06
N GLN A 41 0.61 5.19 7.07
CA GLN A 41 -0.15 4.52 8.12
C GLN A 41 -0.98 5.53 8.92
N LYS A 42 -0.37 6.65 9.32
CA LYS A 42 -1.07 7.72 10.06
C LYS A 42 -2.24 8.30 9.28
N ILE A 43 -2.07 8.55 7.98
CA ILE A 43 -3.15 9.06 7.11
C ILE A 43 -4.28 8.03 7.03
N HIS A 44 -3.93 6.76 6.79
CA HIS A 44 -4.91 5.67 6.74
C HIS A 44 -5.71 5.56 8.04
N ASP A 45 -5.02 5.58 9.19
CA ASP A 45 -5.65 5.44 10.50
C ASP A 45 -6.58 6.61 10.78
N GLN A 46 -6.19 7.84 10.43
CA GLN A 46 -7.05 9.02 10.58
C GLN A 46 -8.33 8.92 9.74
N VAL A 47 -8.21 8.54 8.46
CA VAL A 47 -9.38 8.40 7.57
C VAL A 47 -10.30 7.28 8.05
N ARG A 48 -9.72 6.16 8.48
CA ARG A 48 -10.46 5.05 9.06
C ARG A 48 -11.21 5.46 10.31
N HIS A 49 -10.56 6.18 11.22
CA HIS A 49 -11.17 6.68 12.44
C HIS A 49 -12.39 7.56 12.13
N GLN A 50 -12.24 8.55 11.24
CA GLN A 50 -13.33 9.42 10.83
C GLN A 50 -14.52 8.63 10.25
N LEU A 51 -14.24 7.72 9.32
CA LEU A 51 -15.29 6.89 8.70
C LEU A 51 -16.04 6.04 9.74
N ARG A 52 -15.35 5.53 10.76
CA ARG A 52 -16.00 4.74 11.82
C ARG A 52 -16.88 5.61 12.71
N GLN A 53 -16.45 6.82 13.05
CA GLN A 53 -17.27 7.79 13.77
C GLN A 53 -18.53 8.17 12.98
N ASP A 54 -18.38 8.45 11.68
CA ASP A 54 -19.51 8.81 10.80
C ASP A 54 -20.54 7.67 10.69
N LEU A 55 -20.09 6.41 10.84
CA LEU A 55 -20.93 5.22 10.84
C LEU A 55 -21.43 4.82 12.24
N GLY A 56 -21.13 5.60 13.29
CA GLY A 56 -21.50 5.29 14.68
C GLY A 56 -20.86 4.02 15.24
N ARG A 57 -19.69 3.62 14.73
CA ARG A 57 -18.95 2.42 15.13
C ARG A 57 -17.83 2.77 16.11
N ASP A 58 -17.47 1.83 16.96
CA ASP A 58 -16.32 1.95 17.88
C ASP A 58 -15.03 2.30 17.12
N GLU A 59 -14.12 3.10 17.68
CA GLU A 59 -12.85 3.47 17.02
C GLU A 59 -12.00 2.24 16.68
N HIS A 60 -11.93 1.28 17.60
CA HIS A 60 -11.16 0.06 17.41
C HIS A 60 -12.06 -1.02 16.80
N SER A 61 -11.51 -1.73 15.81
CA SER A 61 -12.22 -2.87 15.23
C SER A 61 -11.76 -4.14 15.90
N THR A 62 -12.71 -4.95 16.34
CA THR A 62 -12.44 -6.27 16.91
C THR A 62 -11.93 -7.26 15.86
N VAL A 63 -12.24 -7.04 14.57
CA VAL A 63 -11.84 -7.90 13.45
C VAL A 63 -10.98 -7.13 12.45
N ALA A 64 -9.92 -7.78 11.96
CA ALA A 64 -9.08 -7.31 10.85
C ALA A 64 -9.11 -8.35 9.72
N ILE A 65 -9.31 -7.90 8.48
CA ILE A 65 -9.21 -8.72 7.28
C ILE A 65 -7.86 -8.39 6.63
N ALA A 66 -7.00 -9.40 6.49
CA ALA A 66 -5.76 -9.30 5.76
C ALA A 66 -5.90 -10.11 4.46
N ASP A 67 -5.73 -9.44 3.33
CA ASP A 67 -5.67 -10.08 2.02
C ASP A 67 -4.30 -9.82 1.38
N SER A 68 -3.85 -10.76 0.56
CA SER A 68 -2.61 -10.61 -0.19
C SER A 68 -2.85 -11.00 -1.64
N GLN A 69 -2.59 -10.05 -2.55
CA GLN A 69 -2.66 -10.29 -3.98
C GLN A 69 -1.25 -10.31 -4.57
N SER A 70 -0.96 -11.32 -5.40
CA SER A 70 0.27 -11.34 -6.20
C SER A 70 0.02 -10.71 -7.58
N VAL A 71 0.94 -9.85 -8.00
CA VAL A 71 0.94 -9.28 -9.35
C VAL A 71 2.00 -10.01 -10.15
N LYS A 72 1.61 -10.59 -11.29
CA LYS A 72 2.57 -11.24 -12.21
C LYS A 72 3.48 -10.16 -12.79
N THR A 73 4.75 -10.19 -12.44
CA THR A 73 5.77 -9.35 -13.07
C THR A 73 6.17 -9.95 -14.42
N THR A 74 6.64 -9.12 -15.34
CA THR A 74 7.27 -9.61 -16.57
C THR A 74 8.53 -10.41 -16.22
N GLU A 75 8.73 -11.57 -16.85
CA GLU A 75 9.94 -12.38 -16.66
C GLU A 75 11.19 -11.58 -17.06
N LYS A 76 11.92 -11.06 -16.07
CA LYS A 76 13.33 -10.74 -16.28
C LYS A 76 14.11 -12.02 -16.11
N LYS A 77 14.77 -12.50 -17.18
CA LYS A 77 15.62 -13.71 -17.17
C LYS A 77 16.82 -13.50 -16.23
N GLY A 78 16.62 -13.79 -14.95
CA GLY A 78 17.64 -13.82 -13.89
C GLY A 78 17.49 -15.11 -13.10
N ARG A 79 18.61 -15.82 -12.86
CA ARG A 79 18.61 -17.07 -12.09
C ARG A 79 18.23 -16.79 -10.64
N SER A 80 16.97 -16.95 -10.29
CA SER A 80 16.53 -17.06 -8.89
C SER A 80 15.16 -17.71 -8.85
N THR A 81 15.13 -19.02 -8.57
CA THR A 81 13.91 -19.74 -8.20
C THR A 81 13.53 -19.30 -6.80
N VAL A 82 12.59 -18.37 -6.68
CA VAL A 82 11.86 -18.15 -5.42
C VAL A 82 10.43 -18.60 -5.66
N SER A 83 10.14 -19.84 -5.29
CA SER A 83 8.76 -20.33 -5.18
C SER A 83 8.14 -19.76 -3.92
N MET A 84 6.96 -19.16 -4.03
CA MET A 84 6.15 -18.81 -2.85
C MET A 84 5.76 -20.08 -2.11
N VAL A 85 6.25 -20.23 -0.88
CA VAL A 85 5.71 -21.23 0.05
C VAL A 85 4.49 -20.62 0.73
N VAL A 86 3.29 -21.05 0.31
CA VAL A 86 2.05 -20.74 1.03
C VAL A 86 2.08 -21.49 2.36
N ARG A 87 2.31 -20.78 3.46
CA ARG A 87 2.09 -21.33 4.81
C ARG A 87 0.69 -20.92 5.24
N ARG A 88 -0.21 -21.90 5.31
CA ARG A 88 -1.52 -21.74 5.94
C ARG A 88 -1.31 -21.47 7.42
N LEU A 89 -1.67 -20.27 7.89
CA LEU A 89 -1.77 -19.99 9.32
C LEU A 89 -2.91 -20.85 9.86
N LYS A 90 -2.62 -21.66 10.90
CA LYS A 90 -3.65 -22.39 11.64
C LYS A 90 -4.40 -21.40 12.51
N ASP A 91 -5.71 -21.62 12.60
CA ASP A 91 -6.70 -20.74 13.23
C ASP A 91 -6.24 -20.22 14.60
N VAL A 92 -6.43 -18.91 14.80
CA VAL A 92 -6.35 -18.28 16.11
C VAL A 92 -7.64 -18.65 16.84
N SER A 93 -7.54 -19.54 17.83
CA SER A 93 -8.62 -19.81 18.79
C SER A 93 -8.84 -18.54 19.61
N ALA A 94 -9.93 -17.84 19.35
CA ALA A 94 -10.45 -16.84 20.28
C ALA A 94 -11.02 -17.59 21.49
N ILE A 95 -10.58 -17.19 22.69
CA ILE A 95 -11.25 -17.49 23.96
C ILE A 95 -12.40 -16.50 24.11
#